data_AF-A0A286A3Q8-F1
#
_entry.id   AF-A0A286A3Q8-F1
#
_cell.length_a   1.000
_cell.length_b   1.000
_cell.length_c   1.000
_cell.angle_alpha   90.00
_cell.angle_beta   90.00
_cell.angle_gamma   90.00
#
_symmetry.space_group_name_H-M   'P 1'
#
loop_
_entity.id
_entity.type
_entity.pdbx_description
1 polymer ?
#
loop_
_entity_poly.entity_id
_entity_poly.type
_entity_poly.pdbx_seq_one_letter_code
_entity_poly.pdbx_strand_id
1 'polypeptide(L)'
;MERIITPVKSMEQSVYIRFPVDAEISTQCQSITLAVANGMLAPGRGSSQLTSLGTLARIKEMNELEKRLKPKTECKSIANYAEWSDYCRQSLLWLGLPDPAACIFESMGEDPDRELLGEFLQAWFNRYANVPTSVKDATSLSFSNDELREIIGNIGGGRDGSIKRKRLGWRIKRHARQVVNGLRLVHDTSTHNAAKWKLELS
;
A
#
# COMPACT_ATOMS: atom_id res chain seq x y z
N MET A 1 -49.93 -2.07 -73.24
CA MET A 1 -48.52 -2.16 -72.86
C MET A 1 -48.34 -1.46 -71.52
N GLU A 2 -48.52 -2.19 -70.42
CA GLU A 2 -48.31 -1.67 -69.07
C GLU A 2 -46.81 -1.62 -68.78
N ARG A 3 -46.28 -0.42 -68.54
CA ARG A 3 -44.89 -0.24 -68.09
C ARG A 3 -44.84 -0.60 -66.61
N ILE A 4 -44.30 -1.78 -66.30
CA ILE A 4 -43.93 -2.18 -64.95
C ILE A 4 -42.73 -1.31 -64.54
N ILE A 5 -42.96 -0.32 -63.67
CA ILE A 5 -41.89 0.45 -63.06
C ILE A 5 -41.32 -0.42 -61.94
N THR A 6 -40.07 -0.83 -62.06
CA THR A 6 -39.36 -1.54 -61.00
C THR A 6 -39.22 -0.62 -59.77
N PRO A 7 -39.40 -1.13 -58.55
CA PRO A 7 -39.26 -0.31 -57.35
C PRO A 7 -37.80 0.14 -57.23
N VAL A 8 -37.58 1.45 -57.29
CA VAL A 8 -36.27 2.04 -57.03
C VAL A 8 -35.93 1.76 -55.58
N LYS A 9 -34.96 0.87 -55.36
CA LYS A 9 -34.40 0.63 -54.03
C LYS A 9 -33.73 1.93 -53.60
N SER A 10 -34.25 2.57 -52.55
CA SER A 10 -33.67 3.79 -51.98
C SER A 10 -32.18 3.58 -51.72
N MET A 11 -31.32 4.16 -52.56
CA MET A 11 -29.89 4.23 -52.31
C MET A 11 -29.67 5.31 -51.25
N GLU A 12 -29.41 4.89 -50.02
CA GLU A 12 -29.12 5.82 -48.93
C GLU A 12 -27.72 6.42 -49.13
N GLN A 13 -27.69 7.70 -49.51
CA GLN A 13 -26.46 8.47 -49.70
C GLN A 13 -25.80 8.74 -48.34
N SER A 14 -24.51 8.44 -48.20
CA SER A 14 -23.79 8.62 -46.93
C SER A 14 -23.53 10.10 -46.65
N VAL A 15 -24.24 10.67 -45.68
CA VAL A 15 -24.01 12.03 -45.18
C VAL A 15 -23.07 11.98 -43.98
N TYR A 16 -21.94 12.68 -44.08
CA TYR A 16 -21.01 12.86 -42.97
C TYR A 16 -21.40 14.07 -42.14
N ILE A 17 -21.96 13.84 -40.95
CA ILE A 17 -22.14 14.89 -39.95
C ILE A 17 -20.86 14.97 -39.13
N ARG A 18 -20.17 16.11 -39.18
CA ARG A 18 -19.03 16.37 -38.30
C ARG A 18 -19.56 16.75 -36.92
N PHE A 19 -19.33 15.87 -35.95
CA PHE A 19 -19.50 16.22 -34.55
C PHE A 19 -18.24 16.92 -34.05
N PRO A 20 -18.34 18.03 -33.33
CA PRO A 20 -17.18 18.59 -32.64
C PRO A 20 -16.70 17.56 -31.61
N VAL A 21 -15.42 17.21 -31.70
CA VAL A 21 -14.77 16.34 -30.72
C VAL A 21 -14.86 17.04 -29.36
N ASP A 22 -15.29 16.31 -28.34
CA ASP A 22 -15.47 16.78 -26.95
C ASP A 22 -16.64 17.76 -26.67
N ALA A 23 -17.54 18.01 -27.62
CA ALA A 23 -18.75 18.80 -27.33
C ALA A 23 -19.66 18.10 -26.31
N GLU A 24 -20.44 18.89 -25.54
CA GLU A 24 -21.47 18.33 -24.67
C GLU A 24 -22.46 17.47 -25.46
N ILE A 25 -22.96 16.42 -24.82
CA ILE A 25 -23.93 15.48 -25.42
C ILE A 25 -25.20 16.23 -25.87
N SER A 26 -25.61 17.25 -25.12
CA SER A 26 -26.70 18.18 -25.45
C SER A 26 -26.48 18.84 -26.81
N THR A 27 -25.28 19.38 -27.06
CA THR A 27 -24.88 20.02 -28.33
C THR A 27 -24.85 19.04 -29.48
N GLN A 28 -24.41 17.81 -29.25
CA GLN A 28 -24.40 16.75 -30.27
C GLN A 28 -25.82 16.32 -30.64
N CYS A 29 -26.71 16.16 -29.65
CA CYS A 29 -28.13 15.86 -29.87
C CYS A 29 -28.83 16.99 -30.67
N GLN A 30 -28.62 18.24 -30.29
CA GLN A 30 -29.17 19.40 -31.00
C GLN A 30 -28.68 19.46 -32.46
N SER A 31 -27.40 19.15 -32.71
CA SER A 31 -26.84 19.10 -34.05
C SER A 31 -27.51 18.02 -34.92
N ILE A 32 -27.84 16.86 -34.35
CA ILE A 32 -28.59 15.80 -35.07
C ILE A 32 -30.00 16.26 -35.36
N THR A 33 -30.71 16.81 -34.37
CA THR A 33 -32.08 17.30 -34.55
C THR A 33 -32.14 18.39 -35.62
N LEU A 34 -31.19 19.33 -35.62
CA LEU A 34 -31.08 20.38 -36.63
C LEU A 34 -30.74 19.81 -38.02
N ALA A 35 -29.86 18.80 -38.09
CA ALA A 35 -29.55 18.13 -39.36
C ALA A 35 -30.77 17.40 -39.95
N VAL A 36 -31.61 16.80 -39.11
CA VAL A 36 -32.89 16.20 -39.54
C VAL A 36 -33.87 17.28 -39.97
N ALA A 37 -34.03 18.36 -39.18
CA ALA A 37 -34.95 19.46 -39.49
C ALA A 37 -34.59 20.18 -40.80
N ASN A 38 -33.30 20.33 -41.10
CA ASN A 38 -32.81 20.95 -42.34
C ASN A 38 -32.76 19.99 -43.53
N GLY A 39 -33.25 18.75 -43.39
CA GLY A 39 -33.27 17.75 -44.46
C GLY A 39 -31.90 17.17 -44.83
N MET A 40 -30.83 17.51 -44.08
CA MET A 40 -29.49 16.96 -44.30
C MET A 40 -29.37 15.51 -43.84
N LEU A 41 -30.22 15.07 -42.91
CA LEU A 41 -30.23 13.71 -42.37
C LEU A 41 -31.64 13.11 -42.44
N ALA A 42 -31.77 11.89 -42.96
CA ALA A 42 -33.04 11.18 -42.94
C ALA A 42 -33.50 10.89 -41.49
N PRO A 43 -34.81 10.99 -41.16
CA PRO A 43 -35.33 10.79 -39.80
C PRO A 43 -34.90 9.46 -39.15
N GLY A 44 -34.89 8.37 -39.93
CA GLY A 44 -34.45 7.05 -39.43
C GLY A 44 -32.98 7.02 -39.00
N ARG A 45 -32.11 7.73 -39.74
CA ARG A 45 -30.69 7.87 -39.39
C ARG A 45 -30.49 8.74 -38.15
N GLY A 46 -31.27 9.83 -38.04
CA GLY A 46 -31.28 10.66 -36.84
C GLY A 46 -31.70 9.88 -35.59
N SER A 47 -32.77 9.09 -35.67
CA SER A 47 -33.23 8.22 -34.59
C SER A 47 -32.17 7.18 -34.17
N SER A 48 -31.52 6.53 -35.15
CA SER A 48 -30.44 5.58 -34.89
C SER A 48 -29.24 6.24 -34.19
N GLN A 49 -28.83 7.44 -34.61
CA GLN A 49 -27.72 8.18 -33.98
C GLN A 49 -28.06 8.70 -32.58
N LEU A 50 -29.29 9.15 -32.34
CA LEU A 50 -29.73 9.54 -31.00
C LEU A 50 -29.72 8.34 -30.03
N THR A 51 -30.09 7.16 -30.53
CA THR A 51 -30.05 5.92 -29.74
C THR A 51 -28.61 5.53 -29.38
N SER A 52 -27.68 5.59 -30.34
CA SER A 52 -26.27 5.29 -30.07
C SER A 52 -25.63 6.30 -29.10
N LEU A 53 -25.93 7.60 -29.26
CA LEU A 53 -25.52 8.65 -28.32
C LEU A 53 -26.07 8.43 -26.92
N GLY A 54 -27.34 8.05 -26.78
CA GLY A 54 -27.92 7.71 -25.48
C GLY A 54 -27.24 6.52 -24.80
N THR A 55 -26.64 5.61 -25.58
CA THR A 55 -25.85 4.49 -25.05
C THR A 55 -24.49 4.96 -24.55
N LEU A 56 -23.83 5.83 -25.31
CA LEU A 56 -22.56 6.46 -24.90
C LEU A 56 -22.73 7.37 -23.68
N ALA A 57 -23.84 8.10 -23.59
CA ALA A 57 -24.16 8.95 -22.44
C ALA A 57 -24.20 8.15 -21.14
N ARG A 58 -24.85 6.98 -21.15
CA ARG A 58 -24.89 6.05 -20.01
C ARG A 58 -23.49 5.56 -19.61
N ILE A 59 -22.63 5.24 -20.58
CA ILE A 59 -21.25 4.82 -20.29
C ILE A 59 -20.46 5.97 -19.67
N LYS A 60 -20.58 7.18 -20.21
CA LYS A 60 -19.90 8.37 -19.67
C LYS A 60 -20.35 8.66 -18.24
N GLU A 61 -21.64 8.58 -17.97
CA GLU A 61 -22.21 8.76 -16.64
C GLU A 61 -21.68 7.71 -15.66
N MET A 62 -21.67 6.43 -16.06
CA MET A 62 -21.12 5.35 -15.24
C MET A 62 -19.63 5.56 -14.92
N ASN A 63 -18.83 5.99 -15.89
CA ASN A 63 -17.41 6.29 -15.67
C ASN A 63 -17.19 7.48 -14.73
N GLU A 64 -17.99 8.53 -14.85
CA GLU A 64 -17.96 9.68 -13.93
C GLU A 64 -18.35 9.26 -12.50
N LEU A 65 -19.36 8.39 -12.37
CA LEU A 65 -19.76 7.84 -11.09
C LEU A 65 -18.63 7.00 -10.47
N GLU A 66 -17.99 6.11 -11.24
CA GLU A 66 -16.84 5.34 -10.75
C GLU A 66 -15.69 6.24 -10.27
N LYS A 67 -15.41 7.33 -11.00
CA LYS A 67 -14.37 8.30 -10.63
C LYS A 67 -14.70 9.01 -9.32
N ARG A 68 -15.97 9.40 -9.13
CA ARG A 68 -16.45 10.04 -7.89
C ARG A 68 -16.49 9.09 -6.70
N LEU A 69 -16.67 7.79 -6.95
CA LEU A 69 -16.71 6.74 -5.93
C LEU A 69 -15.33 6.27 -5.47
N LYS A 70 -14.21 6.74 -6.07
CA LYS A 70 -12.85 6.28 -5.72
C LYS A 70 -11.84 7.39 -5.38
N PRO A 71 -12.16 8.44 -4.60
CA PRO A 71 -11.12 9.38 -4.17
C PRO A 71 -10.20 8.71 -3.13
N LYS A 72 -9.01 8.21 -3.47
CA LYS A 72 -8.14 7.63 -2.42
C LYS A 72 -7.64 8.76 -1.49
N THR A 73 -7.92 8.65 -0.20
CA THR A 73 -7.38 9.55 0.83
C THR A 73 -5.93 9.18 1.04
N GLU A 74 -5.04 10.17 1.06
CA GLU A 74 -3.63 9.92 1.34
C GLU A 74 -3.48 9.28 2.73
N CYS A 75 -2.96 8.06 2.76
CA CYS A 75 -2.73 7.32 4.00
C CYS A 75 -1.51 6.39 3.84
N LYS A 76 -0.87 6.05 4.96
CA LYS A 76 0.31 5.15 4.97
C LYS A 76 -0.09 3.75 4.49
N SER A 77 0.67 3.19 3.57
CA SER A 77 0.43 1.83 3.03
C SER A 77 0.71 0.75 4.07
N ILE A 78 -0.10 -0.31 4.05
CA ILE A 78 0.10 -1.53 4.83
C ILE A 78 0.36 -2.67 3.84
N ALA A 79 1.61 -3.09 3.73
CA ALA A 79 2.11 -3.93 2.64
C ALA A 79 1.37 -5.28 2.43
N ASN A 80 0.61 -5.76 3.42
CA ASN A 80 -0.16 -7.01 3.34
C ASN A 80 -1.68 -6.83 3.49
N TYR A 81 -2.18 -5.61 3.64
CA TYR A 81 -3.61 -5.33 3.90
C TYR A 81 -4.18 -4.32 2.89
N ALA A 82 -3.67 -4.32 1.66
CA ALA A 82 -4.09 -3.38 0.61
C ALA A 82 -5.59 -3.45 0.31
N GLU A 83 -6.15 -4.66 0.16
CA GLU A 83 -7.59 -4.84 -0.12
C GLU A 83 -8.47 -4.35 1.04
N TRP A 84 -8.11 -4.72 2.27
CA TRP A 84 -8.80 -4.20 3.46
C TRP A 84 -8.70 -2.68 3.56
N SER A 85 -7.55 -2.11 3.21
CA SER A 85 -7.35 -0.66 3.20
C SER A 85 -8.26 0.00 2.16
N ASP A 86 -8.40 -0.59 0.98
CA ASP A 86 -9.22 -0.05 -0.10
C ASP A 86 -10.73 -0.17 0.18
N TYR A 87 -11.21 -1.25 0.82
CA TYR A 87 -12.64 -1.45 1.07
C TYR A 87 -13.12 -0.88 2.41
N CYS A 88 -12.35 -1.06 3.48
CA CYS A 88 -12.79 -0.73 4.84
C CYS A 88 -12.22 0.61 5.31
N ARG A 89 -10.88 0.74 5.29
CA ARG A 89 -10.20 1.95 5.82
C ARG A 89 -10.56 3.18 4.99
N GLN A 90 -10.51 3.07 3.67
CA GLN A 90 -10.82 4.17 2.76
C GLN A 90 -12.26 4.67 2.90
N SER A 91 -13.22 3.76 3.10
CA SER A 91 -14.62 4.09 3.37
C SER A 91 -14.79 4.90 4.65
N LEU A 92 -14.07 4.56 5.72
CA LEU A 92 -14.10 5.30 6.98
C LEU A 92 -13.42 6.68 6.85
N LEU A 93 -12.30 6.75 6.14
CA LEU A 93 -11.62 8.02 5.87
C LEU A 93 -12.49 8.99 5.05
N TRP A 94 -13.32 8.48 4.13
CA TRP A 94 -14.28 9.31 3.39
C TRP A 94 -15.38 9.91 4.25
N LEU A 95 -15.77 9.21 5.31
CA LEU A 95 -16.74 9.71 6.28
C LEU A 95 -16.13 10.76 7.23
N GLY A 96 -14.85 11.09 7.08
CA GLY A 96 -14.13 12.02 7.97
C GLY A 96 -13.85 11.42 9.34
N LEU A 97 -13.93 10.10 9.48
CA LEU A 97 -13.63 9.40 10.72
C LEU A 97 -12.12 9.21 10.89
N PRO A 98 -11.63 9.07 12.13
CA PRO A 98 -10.22 8.81 12.39
C PRO A 98 -9.76 7.51 11.72
N ASP A 99 -8.47 7.47 11.34
CA ASP A 99 -7.88 6.33 10.67
C ASP A 99 -7.86 5.09 11.59
N PRO A 100 -8.58 4.01 11.26
CA PRO A 100 -8.59 2.80 12.09
C PRO A 100 -7.23 2.10 12.15
N ALA A 101 -6.33 2.36 11.20
CA ALA A 101 -4.98 1.81 11.20
C ALA A 101 -3.98 2.68 11.99
N ALA A 102 -4.39 3.84 12.53
CA ALA A 102 -3.49 4.74 13.27
C ALA A 102 -2.75 4.00 14.39
N CYS A 103 -3.46 3.19 15.19
CA CYS A 103 -2.88 2.42 16.29
C CYS A 103 -1.78 1.45 15.83
N ILE A 104 -1.86 0.91 14.60
CA ILE A 104 -0.83 0.01 14.04
C ILE A 104 0.46 0.81 13.80
N PHE A 105 0.35 2.03 13.27
CA PHE A 105 1.51 2.88 13.03
C PHE A 105 2.07 3.49 14.32
N GLU A 106 1.23 3.81 15.29
CA GLU A 106 1.61 4.30 16.61
C GLU A 106 2.38 3.22 17.39
N SER A 107 1.87 1.99 17.44
CA SER A 107 2.56 0.85 18.06
C SER A 107 3.84 0.43 17.35
N MET A 108 3.96 0.67 16.03
CA MET A 108 5.26 0.53 15.33
C MET A 108 6.29 1.58 15.78
N GLY A 109 5.84 2.75 16.28
CA GLY A 109 6.70 3.76 16.86
C GLY A 109 7.14 3.41 18.29
N GLU A 110 6.22 2.84 19.06
CA GLU A 110 6.42 2.29 20.40
C GLU A 110 6.77 0.80 20.35
N ASP A 111 7.78 0.40 19.59
CA ASP A 111 8.21 -1.00 19.54
C ASP A 111 8.84 -1.36 20.90
N PRO A 112 8.18 -2.12 21.80
CA PRO A 112 8.74 -2.46 23.12
C PRO A 112 10.03 -3.26 22.98
N ASP A 113 10.21 -3.96 21.85
CA ASP A 113 11.45 -4.64 21.52
C ASP A 113 12.59 -3.65 21.28
N ARG A 114 12.34 -2.42 20.83
CA ARG A 114 13.36 -1.39 20.62
C ARG A 114 13.85 -0.77 21.92
N GLU A 115 12.96 -0.53 22.88
CA GLU A 115 13.35 -0.05 24.22
C GLU A 115 14.16 -1.11 24.96
N LEU A 116 13.66 -2.35 25.03
CA LEU A 116 14.37 -3.49 25.63
C LEU A 116 15.71 -3.77 24.94
N LEU A 117 15.77 -3.60 23.61
CA LEU A 117 17.02 -3.71 22.86
C LEU A 117 17.98 -2.57 23.22
N GLY A 118 17.49 -1.34 23.40
CA GLY A 118 18.29 -0.20 23.84
C GLY A 118 18.92 -0.43 25.23
N GLU A 119 18.12 -0.90 26.19
CA GLU A 119 18.59 -1.29 27.52
C GLU A 119 19.63 -2.41 27.44
N PHE A 120 19.37 -3.43 26.62
CA PHE A 120 20.31 -4.53 26.40
C PHE A 120 21.65 -4.06 25.81
N LEU A 121 21.61 -3.20 24.80
CA LEU A 121 22.82 -2.66 24.18
C LEU A 121 23.63 -1.83 25.17
N GLN A 122 22.95 -1.03 26.00
CA GLN A 122 23.60 -0.23 27.03
C GLN A 122 24.23 -1.11 28.12
N ALA A 123 23.52 -2.10 28.63
CA ALA A 123 24.04 -3.05 29.61
C ALA A 123 25.22 -3.87 29.05
N TRP A 124 25.15 -4.24 27.76
CA TRP A 124 26.26 -4.90 27.08
C TRP A 124 27.47 -3.97 26.91
N PHE A 125 27.25 -2.71 26.53
CA PHE A 125 28.31 -1.70 26.41
C PHE A 125 29.00 -1.44 27.76
N ASN A 126 28.22 -1.27 28.83
CA ASN A 126 28.74 -1.03 30.16
C ASN A 126 29.67 -2.15 30.63
N ARG A 127 29.43 -3.40 30.19
CA ARG A 127 30.26 -4.55 30.57
C ARG A 127 31.42 -4.82 29.62
N TYR A 128 31.17 -4.88 28.32
CA TYR A 128 32.15 -5.36 27.33
C TYR A 128 32.71 -4.25 26.45
N ALA A 129 32.15 -3.03 26.53
CA ALA A 129 32.49 -1.90 25.68
C ALA A 129 32.52 -2.32 24.19
N ASN A 130 33.66 -2.18 23.54
CA ASN A 130 33.89 -2.55 22.14
C ASN A 130 34.56 -3.93 21.96
N VAL A 131 34.72 -4.71 23.04
CA VAL A 131 35.40 -6.02 22.99
C VAL A 131 34.51 -7.07 22.32
N PRO A 132 34.98 -7.76 21.25
CA PRO A 132 34.22 -8.82 20.61
C PRO A 132 33.91 -9.97 21.58
N THR A 133 32.64 -10.11 21.95
CA THR A 133 32.22 -11.07 22.98
C THR A 133 31.19 -12.04 22.39
N SER A 134 31.33 -13.33 22.71
CA SER A 134 30.37 -14.35 22.26
C SER A 134 29.17 -14.41 23.21
N VAL A 135 28.02 -14.83 22.68
CA VAL A 135 26.82 -15.05 23.50
C VAL A 135 27.07 -16.07 24.62
N LYS A 136 27.96 -17.05 24.39
CA LYS A 136 28.34 -18.04 25.39
C LYS A 136 29.06 -17.37 26.56
N ASP A 137 30.09 -16.60 26.27
CA ASP A 137 30.92 -15.92 27.27
C ASP A 137 30.09 -14.92 28.07
N ALA A 138 29.22 -14.19 27.37
CA ALA A 138 28.32 -13.22 27.99
C ALA A 138 27.34 -13.84 28.99
N THR A 139 26.89 -15.07 28.75
CA THR A 139 25.99 -15.81 29.66
C THR A 139 26.72 -16.57 30.77
N SER A 140 28.00 -16.93 30.58
CA SER A 140 28.78 -17.67 31.58
C SER A 140 29.44 -16.77 32.62
N LEU A 141 29.72 -15.52 32.28
CA LEU A 141 30.38 -14.55 33.15
C LEU A 141 29.38 -13.73 34.02
N SER A 142 28.07 -13.96 33.85
CA SER A 142 27.04 -13.22 34.60
C SER A 142 26.93 -13.71 36.04
N PHE A 143 27.27 -12.84 37.00
CA PHE A 143 27.02 -13.09 38.43
C PHE A 143 25.51 -13.07 38.74
N SER A 144 25.11 -13.56 39.92
CA SER A 144 23.70 -13.76 40.27
C SER A 144 22.84 -12.49 40.43
N ASN A 145 23.44 -11.29 40.44
CA ASN A 145 22.76 -9.99 40.53
C ASN A 145 23.26 -9.03 39.44
N ASP A 146 23.21 -9.47 38.20
CA ASP A 146 23.76 -8.75 37.07
C ASP A 146 22.63 -8.16 36.21
N GLU A 147 22.61 -6.84 36.03
CA GLU A 147 21.65 -6.09 35.21
C GLU A 147 21.55 -6.68 33.78
N LEU A 148 22.68 -7.08 33.20
CA LEU A 148 22.71 -7.74 31.90
C LEU A 148 21.97 -9.10 31.92
N ARG A 149 22.03 -9.83 33.04
CA ARG A 149 21.37 -11.13 33.19
C ARG A 149 19.87 -10.98 33.35
N GLU A 150 19.42 -9.96 34.05
CA GLU A 150 18.00 -9.63 34.17
C GLU A 150 17.41 -9.25 32.81
N ILE A 151 18.09 -8.38 32.06
CA ILE A 151 17.67 -7.98 30.72
C ILE A 151 17.72 -9.17 29.74
N ILE A 152 18.77 -10.00 29.78
CA ILE A 152 18.83 -11.26 29.00
C ILE A 152 17.69 -12.21 29.39
N GLY A 153 17.31 -12.24 30.67
CA GLY A 153 16.16 -12.98 31.19
C GLY A 153 14.84 -12.47 30.60
N ASN A 154 14.64 -11.16 30.55
CA ASN A 154 13.45 -10.55 29.94
C ASN A 154 13.41 -10.78 28.41
N ILE A 155 14.56 -10.78 27.75
CA ILE A 155 14.67 -10.96 26.29
C ILE A 155 14.60 -12.44 25.86
N GLY A 156 15.04 -13.37 26.71
CA GLY A 156 15.30 -14.76 26.33
C GLY A 156 14.84 -15.84 27.32
N GLY A 157 14.24 -15.46 28.44
CA GLY A 157 13.78 -16.35 29.49
C GLY A 157 12.56 -17.16 29.08
N GLY A 158 12.57 -18.47 29.37
CA GLY A 158 11.35 -19.24 29.48
C GLY A 158 10.70 -19.04 30.85
N ARG A 159 9.46 -19.51 31.01
CA ARG A 159 8.73 -19.56 32.31
C ARG A 159 9.51 -20.27 33.43
N ASP A 160 10.60 -20.96 33.10
CA ASP A 160 11.48 -21.74 33.96
C ASP A 160 12.77 -21.00 34.39
N GLY A 161 12.96 -19.74 33.99
CA GLY A 161 14.16 -18.96 34.34
C GLY A 161 15.43 -19.40 33.61
N SER A 162 15.35 -20.32 32.64
CA SER A 162 16.49 -20.79 31.87
C SER A 162 16.79 -19.88 30.67
N ILE A 163 18.04 -19.42 30.55
CA ILE A 163 18.49 -18.57 29.43
C ILE A 163 18.70 -19.43 28.19
N LYS A 164 17.81 -19.32 27.19
CA LYS A 164 17.94 -20.05 25.91
C LYS A 164 18.90 -19.34 24.96
N ARG A 165 20.19 -19.68 25.03
CA ARG A 165 21.28 -19.10 24.20
C ARG A 165 20.97 -19.03 22.69
N LYS A 166 20.26 -20.02 22.14
CA LYS A 166 19.85 -20.03 20.70
C LYS A 166 18.88 -18.90 20.35
N ARG A 167 17.92 -18.59 21.24
CA ARG A 167 16.94 -17.52 21.02
C ARG A 167 17.63 -16.15 21.09
N LEU A 168 18.49 -15.97 22.09
CA LEU A 168 19.28 -14.75 22.25
C LEU A 168 20.17 -14.50 21.03
N GLY A 169 20.88 -15.53 20.55
CA GLY A 169 21.72 -15.42 19.35
C GLY A 169 20.93 -15.06 18.08
N TRP A 170 19.72 -15.59 17.91
CA TRP A 170 18.87 -15.24 16.78
C TRP A 170 18.31 -13.82 16.88
N ARG A 171 17.95 -13.37 18.07
CA ARG A 171 17.48 -12.00 18.33
C ARG A 171 18.60 -10.99 18.06
N ILE A 172 19.80 -11.22 18.58
CA ILE A 172 21.00 -10.42 18.26
C ILE A 172 21.24 -10.37 16.74
N LYS A 173 21.17 -11.52 16.05
CA LYS A 173 21.35 -11.57 14.59
C LYS A 173 20.29 -10.77 13.82
N ARG A 174 19.03 -10.79 14.29
CA ARG A 174 17.94 -10.02 13.69
C ARG A 174 18.14 -8.51 13.84
N HIS A 175 18.66 -8.07 14.99
CA HIS A 175 18.80 -6.65 15.32
C HIS A 175 20.20 -6.07 15.02
N ALA A 176 21.16 -6.88 14.56
CA ALA A 176 22.53 -6.48 14.20
C ALA A 176 22.67 -5.42 13.07
N ARG A 177 21.56 -4.94 12.51
CA ARG A 177 21.56 -3.85 11.51
C ARG A 177 20.80 -2.61 11.97
N GLN A 178 20.19 -2.66 13.16
CA GLN A 178 19.46 -1.53 13.72
C GLN A 178 20.40 -0.70 14.61
N VAL A 179 20.30 0.62 14.51
CA VAL A 179 21.00 1.58 15.38
C VAL A 179 20.01 2.04 16.45
N VAL A 180 20.35 1.86 17.72
CA VAL A 180 19.53 2.29 18.87
C VAL A 180 20.44 3.07 19.81
N ASN A 181 20.06 4.29 20.17
CA ASN A 181 20.82 5.20 21.04
C ASN A 181 22.28 5.44 20.59
N GLY A 182 22.54 5.46 19.27
CA GLY A 182 23.88 5.64 18.70
C GLY A 182 24.77 4.38 18.78
N LEU A 183 24.25 3.25 19.27
CA LEU A 183 24.95 1.98 19.36
C LEU A 183 24.47 1.01 18.28
N ARG A 184 25.41 0.27 17.68
CA ARG A 184 25.14 -0.77 16.69
C ARG A 184 25.88 -2.06 17.03
N LEU A 185 25.17 -3.19 17.06
CA LEU A 185 25.77 -4.53 17.13
C LEU A 185 26.33 -4.93 15.77
N VAL A 186 27.63 -5.20 15.69
CA VAL A 186 28.29 -5.68 14.48
C VAL A 186 28.88 -7.06 14.73
N HIS A 187 28.71 -7.94 13.75
CA HIS A 187 29.32 -9.27 13.77
C HIS A 187 30.81 -9.16 13.47
N ASP A 188 31.65 -9.70 14.34
CA ASP A 188 33.08 -9.81 14.11
C ASP A 188 33.39 -11.02 13.21
N THR A 189 33.79 -10.75 11.97
CA THR A 189 34.14 -11.77 10.97
C THR A 189 35.53 -12.37 11.18
N SER A 190 36.31 -11.90 12.15
CA SER A 190 37.68 -12.38 12.37
C SER A 190 37.76 -13.80 12.95
N THR A 191 36.68 -14.36 13.50
CA THR A 191 36.70 -15.66 14.20
C THR A 191 35.72 -16.64 13.58
N HIS A 192 36.18 -17.83 13.18
CA HIS A 192 35.33 -18.88 12.58
C HIS A 192 34.68 -19.85 13.60
N ASN A 193 35.18 -19.87 14.84
CA ASN A 193 34.83 -20.92 15.81
C ASN A 193 33.58 -20.58 16.68
N ALA A 194 33.21 -19.30 16.77
CA ALA A 194 31.97 -18.83 17.38
C ALA A 194 31.65 -17.40 16.91
N ALA A 195 30.37 -17.11 16.65
CA ALA A 195 29.91 -15.77 16.32
C ALA A 195 30.19 -14.82 17.50
N LYS A 196 31.04 -13.81 17.26
CA LYS A 196 31.35 -12.75 18.21
C LYS A 196 30.68 -11.46 17.76
N TRP A 197 30.23 -10.69 18.74
CA TRP A 197 29.55 -9.43 18.52
C TRP A 197 30.33 -8.31 19.20
N LYS A 198 30.51 -7.21 18.48
CA LYS A 198 31.11 -5.98 18.99
C LYS A 198 30.11 -4.83 18.84
N LEU A 199 30.17 -3.87 19.74
CA LEU A 199 29.41 -2.63 19.60
C LEU A 199 30.25 -1.59 18.88
N GLU A 200 29.64 -0.92 17.91
CA GLU A 200 30.19 0.27 17.25
C GLU A 200 29.30 1.47 17.58
N LEU A 201 29.94 2.60 17.90
CA LEU A 201 29.27 3.90 17.90
C LEU A 201 29.04 4.31 16.43
N SER A 202 27.80 4.63 16.09
CA SER A 202 27.40 4.99 14.74
C SER A 202 27.00 6.44 14.61
#